data_AF-A0A382PS73-F1
#
_entry.id   AF-A0A382PS73-F1
#
_cell.length_a   1.000
_cell.length_b   1.000
_cell.length_c   1.000
_cell.angle_alpha   90.00
_cell.angle_beta   90.00
_cell.angle_gamma   90.00
#
_symmetry.space_group_name_H-M   'P 1'
#
loop_
_entity.id
_entity.type
_entity.pdbx_description
1 polymer ?
#
loop_
_entity_poly.entity_id
_entity_poly.type
_entity_poly.pdbx_seq_one_letter_code
_entity_poly.pdbx_strand_id
1 'polypeptide(L)'
;VIIVAEDVEDIVKCPECNSRKLDRDETRGEIVCQDCGLVLEDNVIDQGAEWRVFSPEQGDQRARTGAPMTVMLHDKGLSTDIDWQNKDYSGKTINSRYRSQFYRMRKWQKRSRVSNATERN
;
A
#
# COMPACT_ATOMS: atom_id res chain seq x y z
N VAL A 1 -1.44 20.62 -7.88
CA VAL A 1 -1.63 19.16 -8.06
C VAL A 1 -3.04 18.86 -7.61
N ILE A 2 -3.97 18.75 -8.56
CA ILE A 2 -5.37 18.43 -8.28
C ILE A 2 -5.40 16.93 -7.99
N ILE A 3 -5.73 16.56 -6.76
CA ILE A 3 -6.07 15.18 -6.43
C ILE A 3 -7.49 15.01 -6.97
N VAL A 4 -7.62 14.34 -8.12
CA VAL A 4 -8.91 13.83 -8.56
C VAL A 4 -9.20 12.67 -7.61
N ALA A 5 -10.09 12.88 -6.64
CA ALA A 5 -10.76 11.77 -6.01
C ALA A 5 -11.61 11.16 -7.12
N GLU A 6 -11.18 10.03 -7.68
CA GLU A 6 -12.08 9.19 -8.44
C GLU A 6 -13.18 8.78 -7.48
N ASP A 7 -14.36 9.39 -7.64
CA ASP A 7 -15.59 8.88 -7.05
C ASP A 7 -15.78 7.47 -7.65
N VAL A 8 -15.32 6.45 -6.92
CA VAL A 8 -15.62 5.06 -7.27
C VAL A 8 -17.12 4.90 -7.03
N GLU A 9 -17.91 5.05 -8.10
CA GLU A 9 -19.33 4.75 -8.07
C GLU A 9 -19.49 3.23 -7.89
N ASP A 10 -19.59 2.78 -6.64
CA ASP A 10 -19.91 1.39 -6.35
C ASP A 10 -21.27 1.05 -6.98
N ILE A 11 -21.28 0.16 -7.98
CA ILE A 11 -22.51 -0.26 -8.65
C ILE A 11 -23.30 -1.18 -7.70
N VAL A 12 -24.23 -0.60 -6.94
CA VAL A 12 -25.03 -1.34 -5.95
C VAL A 12 -26.27 -2.02 -6.58
N LYS A 13 -26.66 -1.62 -7.80
CA LYS A 13 -27.90 -2.08 -8.45
C LYS A 13 -27.75 -2.21 -9.96
N CYS A 14 -28.45 -3.19 -10.53
CA CYS A 14 -28.59 -3.32 -11.97
C CYS A 14 -29.50 -2.20 -12.54
N PRO A 15 -29.09 -1.47 -13.60
CA PRO A 15 -29.92 -0.42 -14.21
C PRO A 15 -31.15 -0.97 -14.95
N GLU A 16 -31.07 -2.18 -15.51
CA GLU A 16 -32.17 -2.80 -16.27
C GLU A 16 -33.29 -3.36 -15.39
N CYS A 17 -32.96 -4.23 -14.41
CA CYS A 17 -33.96 -4.92 -13.60
C CYS A 17 -34.10 -4.37 -12.17
N ASN A 18 -33.29 -3.39 -11.79
CA ASN A 18 -33.23 -2.79 -10.44
C ASN A 18 -32.93 -3.80 -9.32
N SER A 19 -32.43 -4.99 -9.66
CA SER A 19 -32.02 -6.01 -8.70
C SER A 19 -30.68 -5.64 -8.04
N ARG A 20 -30.52 -6.12 -6.80
CA ARG A 20 -29.27 -6.04 -6.01
C ARG A 20 -28.50 -7.36 -6.00
N LYS A 21 -29.00 -8.40 -6.68
CA LYS A 21 -28.30 -9.69 -6.80
C LYS A 21 -27.23 -9.59 -7.88
N LEU A 22 -26.05 -9.13 -7.46
CA LEU A 22 -24.87 -9.04 -8.29
C LEU A 22 -23.89 -10.14 -7.86
N ASP A 23 -23.38 -10.88 -8.84
CA ASP A 23 -22.37 -11.89 -8.67
C ASP A 23 -21.05 -11.38 -9.25
N ARG A 24 -19.94 -11.60 -8.53
CA ARG A 24 -18.62 -11.16 -8.94
C ARG A 24 -17.82 -12.38 -9.34
N ASP A 25 -17.64 -12.58 -10.65
CA ASP A 25 -16.83 -13.66 -11.18
C ASP A 25 -15.35 -13.24 -11.17
N GLU A 26 -14.61 -13.71 -10.15
CA GLU A 26 -13.17 -13.44 -10.01
C GLU A 26 -12.34 -14.05 -11.14
N THR A 27 -12.83 -15.10 -11.82
CA THR A 27 -12.07 -15.77 -12.89
C THR A 27 -12.08 -15.00 -14.19
N ARG A 28 -13.18 -14.29 -14.46
CA ARG A 28 -13.36 -13.46 -15.65
C ARG A 28 -13.16 -11.97 -15.37
N GLY A 29 -13.21 -11.55 -14.10
CA GLY A 29 -13.15 -10.14 -13.72
C GLY A 29 -14.43 -9.40 -14.10
N GLU A 30 -15.58 -10.06 -14.02
CA GLU A 30 -16.88 -9.53 -14.44
C GLU A 30 -17.84 -9.41 -13.25
N ILE A 31 -18.65 -8.36 -13.20
CA ILE A 31 -19.80 -8.24 -12.28
C ILE A 31 -21.08 -8.45 -13.07
N VAL A 32 -21.83 -9.50 -12.73
CA VAL A 32 -23.01 -9.93 -13.48
C VAL A 32 -24.25 -9.89 -12.60
N CYS A 33 -25.36 -9.36 -13.12
CA CYS A 33 -26.64 -9.46 -12.44
C CYS A 33 -27.23 -10.87 -12.60
N GLN A 34 -27.55 -11.55 -11.50
CA GLN A 34 -28.11 -12.91 -11.55
C GLN A 34 -29.53 -12.99 -12.11
N ASP A 35 -30.30 -11.90 -12.04
CA ASP A 35 -31.72 -11.93 -12.44
C ASP A 35 -31.92 -11.62 -13.93
N CYS A 36 -31.10 -10.75 -14.54
CA CYS A 36 -31.22 -10.40 -15.97
C CYS A 36 -30.01 -10.79 -16.83
N GLY A 37 -28.91 -11.26 -16.22
CA GLY A 37 -27.69 -11.66 -16.93
C GLY A 37 -26.87 -10.51 -17.50
N LEU A 38 -27.19 -9.25 -17.15
CA LEU A 38 -26.44 -8.09 -17.60
C LEU A 38 -25.07 -8.04 -16.92
N VAL A 39 -24.00 -7.86 -17.70
CA VAL A 39 -22.66 -7.54 -17.22
C VAL A 39 -22.60 -6.04 -16.94
N LEU A 40 -22.38 -5.67 -15.68
CA LEU A 40 -22.36 -4.28 -15.21
C LEU A 40 -20.96 -3.68 -15.31
N GLU A 41 -19.95 -4.49 -15.01
CA GLU A 41 -18.55 -4.11 -15.05
C GLU A 41 -17.75 -5.29 -15.59
N ASP A 42 -16.75 -4.99 -16.40
CA ASP A 42 -15.83 -5.94 -17.01
C ASP A 42 -14.40 -5.45 -16.80
N ASN A 43 -13.42 -6.36 -16.82
CA ASN A 43 -12.01 -6.08 -16.52
C ASN A 43 -11.74 -5.57 -15.10
N VAL A 44 -12.49 -6.08 -14.13
CA VAL A 44 -12.29 -5.77 -12.72
C VAL A 44 -10.87 -6.17 -12.30
N ILE A 45 -10.12 -5.18 -11.80
CA ILE A 45 -8.74 -5.37 -11.38
C ILE A 45 -8.71 -6.15 -10.06
N ASP A 46 -7.94 -7.23 -10.02
CA ASP A 46 -7.62 -7.94 -8.79
C ASP A 46 -6.71 -7.06 -7.91
N GLN A 47 -7.17 -6.74 -6.71
CA GLN A 47 -6.41 -5.97 -5.71
C GLN A 47 -5.52 -6.86 -4.83
N GLY A 48 -5.52 -8.17 -5.09
CA GLY A 48 -4.66 -9.15 -4.44
C GLY A 48 -3.18 -8.97 -4.75
N ALA A 49 -2.35 -9.80 -4.12
CA ALA A 49 -0.92 -9.80 -4.40
C ALA A 49 -0.66 -10.28 -5.82
N GLU A 50 -0.06 -9.44 -6.66
CA GLU A 50 0.33 -9.79 -8.03
C GLU A 50 1.31 -10.97 -8.09
N TRP A 51 2.09 -11.18 -7.02
CA TRP A 51 3.04 -12.28 -6.92
C TRP A 51 2.44 -13.47 -6.16
N ARG A 52 2.69 -14.67 -6.70
CA ARG A 52 2.32 -15.92 -6.04
C ARG A 52 3.17 -16.14 -4.79
N VAL A 53 2.52 -16.27 -3.64
CA VAL A 53 3.14 -16.53 -2.34
C VAL A 53 2.83 -17.97 -1.94
N PHE A 54 3.86 -18.78 -1.69
CA PHE A 54 3.69 -20.17 -1.22
C PHE A 54 3.85 -20.29 0.30
N SER A 55 4.53 -19.34 0.94
CA SER A 55 4.65 -19.23 2.39
C SER A 55 4.64 -17.76 2.81
N PRO A 56 4.13 -17.41 4.01
CA PRO A 56 4.05 -16.02 4.47
C PRO A 56 5.39 -15.28 4.39
N GLU A 57 6.50 -15.95 4.73
CA GLU A 57 7.84 -15.35 4.69
C GLU A 57 8.32 -15.01 3.27
N GLN A 58 7.87 -15.76 2.25
CA GLN A 58 8.16 -15.43 0.86
C GLN A 58 7.36 -14.21 0.40
N GLY A 59 6.18 -13.97 1.00
CA GLY A 59 5.36 -12.80 0.71
C GLY A 59 6.09 -11.52 1.05
N ASP A 60 6.63 -11.43 2.27
CA ASP A 60 7.37 -10.25 2.74
C ASP A 60 8.65 -10.00 1.93
N GLN A 61 9.34 -11.06 1.48
CA GLN A 61 10.55 -10.92 0.66
C GLN A 61 10.26 -10.48 -0.78
N ARG A 62 9.09 -10.86 -1.32
CA ARG A 62 8.68 -10.54 -2.70
C ARG A 62 7.93 -9.23 -2.79
N ALA A 63 7.38 -8.76 -1.67
CA ALA A 63 6.72 -7.46 -1.59
C ALA A 63 7.72 -6.36 -1.97
N ARG A 64 7.41 -5.66 -3.07
CA ARG A 64 8.17 -4.50 -3.54
C ARG A 64 7.76 -3.22 -2.81
N THR A 65 6.57 -3.23 -2.23
CA THR A 65 6.00 -2.13 -1.46
C THR A 65 6.25 -2.36 0.02
N GLY A 66 6.38 -1.26 0.75
CA GLY A 66 6.46 -1.30 2.21
C GLY A 66 5.09 -1.56 2.84
N ALA A 67 5.02 -1.36 4.16
CA ALA A 67 3.77 -1.45 4.90
C ALA A 67 2.67 -0.52 4.32
N PRO A 68 1.39 -0.91 4.43
CA PRO A 68 0.28 -0.08 3.98
C PRO A 68 0.23 1.24 4.76
N MET A 69 -0.23 2.30 4.10
CA MET A 69 -0.48 3.58 4.76
C MET A 69 -1.63 3.44 5.75
N THR A 70 -1.50 4.05 6.93
CA THR A 70 -2.57 4.09 7.93
C THR A 70 -2.79 5.49 8.44
N VAL A 71 -4.04 5.95 8.43
CA VAL A 71 -4.44 7.25 8.98
C VAL A 71 -4.23 7.37 10.48
N MET A 72 -4.02 6.23 11.16
CA MET A 72 -3.71 6.20 12.60
C MET A 72 -2.28 6.66 12.91
N LEU A 73 -1.39 6.71 11.91
CA LEU A 73 -0.02 7.20 12.08
C LEU A 73 0.13 8.61 11.51
N HIS A 74 1.01 9.39 12.15
CA HIS A 74 1.49 10.64 11.58
C HIS A 74 2.11 10.39 10.20
N ASP A 75 1.94 11.33 9.27
CA ASP A 75 2.33 11.21 7.86
C ASP A 75 1.77 9.96 7.16
N LYS A 76 0.65 9.42 7.67
CA LYS A 76 0.01 8.19 7.17
C LYS A 76 0.93 6.96 7.13
N GLY A 77 2.02 6.96 7.92
CA GLY A 77 3.02 5.88 7.91
C GLY A 77 4.03 5.95 6.77
N LEU A 78 4.11 7.06 6.02
CA LEU A 78 5.09 7.28 4.93
C LEU A 78 6.51 7.61 5.42
N SER A 79 6.72 7.62 6.73
CA SER A 79 8.05 7.82 7.32
C SER A 79 8.94 6.59 7.06
N THR A 80 10.17 6.83 6.62
CA THR A 80 11.22 5.79 6.52
C THR A 80 12.15 5.84 7.73
N ASP A 81 12.94 4.79 7.95
CA ASP A 81 14.01 4.74 8.95
C ASP A 81 15.35 4.34 8.29
N ILE A 82 16.44 5.05 8.60
CA ILE A 82 17.79 4.67 8.17
C ILE A 82 18.37 3.66 9.16
N ASP A 83 18.60 2.43 8.69
CA ASP A 83 19.10 1.32 9.50
C ASP A 83 20.44 1.65 10.21
N TRP A 84 20.62 1.08 11.40
CA TRP A 84 21.77 1.31 12.27
C TRP A 84 23.00 0.50 11.88
N GLN A 85 22.85 -0.60 11.13
CA GLN A 85 23.91 -1.60 10.91
C GLN A 85 25.09 -1.09 10.06
N ASN A 86 25.04 0.15 9.57
CA ASN A 86 26.05 0.76 8.70
C ASN A 86 26.42 -0.14 7.52
N LYS A 87 25.41 -0.79 6.93
CA LYS A 87 25.53 -1.59 5.71
C LYS A 87 24.69 -0.96 4.61
N ASP A 88 25.11 -1.12 3.37
CA ASP A 88 24.30 -0.78 2.21
C ASP A 88 23.29 -1.88 1.89
N TYR A 89 22.45 -1.65 0.88
CA TYR A 89 21.44 -2.61 0.42
C TYR A 89 22.04 -3.93 -0.08
N SER A 90 23.31 -3.91 -0.52
CA SER A 90 24.06 -5.11 -0.94
C SER A 90 24.72 -5.83 0.23
N GLY A 91 24.56 -5.34 1.47
CA GLY A 91 25.15 -5.89 2.68
C GLY A 91 26.61 -5.49 2.93
N LYS A 92 27.20 -4.65 2.07
CA LYS A 92 28.58 -4.17 2.22
C LYS A 92 28.65 -3.10 3.31
N THR A 93 29.71 -3.17 4.12
CA THR A 93 29.91 -2.19 5.20
C THR A 93 30.21 -0.80 4.63
N ILE A 94 29.51 0.21 5.14
CA ILE A 94 29.76 1.61 4.83
C ILE A 94 31.18 1.98 5.27
N ASN A 95 31.90 2.67 4.40
CA ASN A 95 33.26 3.12 4.69
C ASN A 95 33.28 4.03 5.93
N SER A 96 34.29 3.84 6.79
CA SER A 96 34.50 4.61 8.03
C SER A 96 34.37 6.13 7.83
N ARG A 97 34.86 6.66 6.70
CA ARG A 97 34.78 8.08 6.35
C ARG A 97 33.36 8.64 6.35
N TYR A 98 32.36 7.85 5.94
CA TYR A 98 30.97 8.29 5.85
C TYR A 98 30.14 7.97 7.11
N ARG A 99 30.69 7.23 8.09
CA ARG A 99 29.94 6.84 9.30
C ARG A 99 29.44 8.04 10.10
N SER A 100 30.24 9.09 10.21
CA SER A 100 29.85 10.34 10.89
C SER A 100 28.72 11.07 10.18
N GLN A 101 28.70 11.01 8.84
CA GLN A 101 27.62 11.57 8.02
C GLN A 101 26.32 10.79 8.23
N PHE A 102 26.36 9.45 8.15
CA PHE A 102 25.19 8.60 8.41
C PHE A 102 24.65 8.77 9.83
N TYR A 103 25.53 8.91 10.82
CA TYR A 103 25.12 9.21 12.19
C TYR A 103 24.36 10.55 12.28
N ARG A 104 24.82 11.59 11.58
CA ARG A 104 24.10 12.88 11.51
C ARG A 104 22.77 12.74 10.80
N MET A 105 22.72 12.04 9.67
CA MET A 105 21.47 11.80 8.92
C MET A 105 20.42 11.10 9.78
N ARG A 106 20.79 10.01 10.48
CA ARG A 106 19.90 9.31 11.42
C ARG A 106 19.39 10.22 12.53
N LYS A 107 20.26 11.06 13.10
CA LYS A 107 19.89 12.03 14.13
C LYS A 107 18.87 13.04 13.61
N TRP A 108 19.06 13.56 12.40
CA TRP A 108 18.13 14.52 11.80
C TRP A 108 16.80 13.89 11.40
N GLN A 109 16.81 12.70 10.82
CA GLN A 109 15.59 11.95 10.49
C GLN A 109 14.73 11.68 11.72
N LYS A 110 15.34 11.19 12.81
CA LYS A 110 14.62 10.95 14.08
C LYS A 110 14.02 12.24 14.64
N ARG A 111 14.71 13.38 14.50
CA ARG A 111 14.19 14.69 14.93
C ARG A 111 13.06 15.19 14.03
N SER A 112 13.12 14.90 12.73
CA SER A 112 12.08 15.31 11.79
C SER A 112 10.78 14.54 11.98
N ARG A 113 10.83 13.28 12.45
CA ARG A 113 9.63 12.46 12.69
C ARG A 113 8.78 12.89 13.89
N VAL A 114 9.37 13.60 14.86
CA VAL A 114 8.68 14.02 16.10
C VAL A 114 8.88 15.51 16.25
N SER A 115 8.06 16.28 15.52
CA SER A 115 8.23 17.72 15.41
C SER A 115 7.60 18.45 16.60
N ASN A 116 6.50 17.93 17.16
CA ASN A 116 5.77 18.60 18.22
C ASN A 116 5.90 17.92 19.60
N ALA A 117 5.85 18.74 20.66
CA ALA A 117 5.85 18.26 22.05
C ALA A 117 4.61 17.41 22.38
N THR A 118 3.49 17.69 21.73
CA THR A 118 2.22 16.95 21.83
C THR A 118 2.28 15.58 21.16
N GLU A 119 3.21 15.35 20.24
CA GLU A 119 3.42 14.05 19.57
C GLU A 119 4.35 13.13 20.39
N ARG A 120 4.93 13.62 21.50
CA ARG A 120 5.90 12.90 22.34
C ARG A 120 5.32 12.30 23.62
N ASN A 121 4.09 12.67 24.02
CA ASN A 121 3.38 12.20 25.22
C ASN A 121 2.05 11.57 24.83
#